data_AF-B8BT92-F1
#
_entry.id   AF-B8BT92-F1
#
_cell.length_a   1.000
_cell.length_b   1.000
_cell.length_c   1.000
_cell.angle_alpha   90.00
_cell.angle_beta   90.00
_cell.angle_gamma   90.00
#
_symmetry.space_group_name_H-M   'P 1'
#
loop_
_entity.id
_entity.type
_entity.pdbx_description
1 polymer ?
#
loop_
_entity_poly.entity_id
_entity_poly.type
_entity_poly.pdbx_seq_one_letter_code
_entity_poly.pdbx_strand_id
1 'polypeptide(L)'
;LLRRCAAFRSENRLPTLTWGSANHGGSIWRSSQPKVGLQGNRSAEDERYLYAIGDEAKRANLAADALAEGGIMDMRPKSAAMANRTQGYGYENTNYYRGTTINFYGIGNIHAVRDAYQKICALCISPNTSDIQWMQLVENTNWPSMTRLILSASWQTAYHVHINRLPILLHCSHGWDRTSQVSALAQLLLDPYYRTREGFSTLVEKDFLSFGHPFHTRCGHGEGKNEQGGDEGQLSPIFLQFLDCVFQLVNQFPEYFEFNARYLLLLSEHIYSCRFGTLLCDSEREREVVAGIRQRTYCLWEYLDSIPELLNPLFDKAYSEAGVLLMPLPMLLRNVTLWTDRLCMYGSKAIIPCSPPRLSSSQYTVKSGDEQPVELHTAKDVSARALKRAMDDVEIWRVTAIAALKEVEELKKSG
;
A
#
# COMPACT_ATOMS: atom_id res chain seq x y z
N LEU A 1 -6.09 26.64 9.42
CA LEU A 1 -6.57 25.29 9.82
C LEU A 1 -5.49 24.23 9.59
N LEU A 2 -5.15 23.89 8.33
CA LEU A 2 -4.28 22.76 7.98
C LEU A 2 -2.92 22.73 8.68
N ARG A 3 -2.19 23.86 8.77
CA ARG A 3 -0.88 23.90 9.46
C ARG A 3 -0.95 23.48 10.94
N ARG A 4 -2.05 23.82 11.64
CA ARG A 4 -2.24 23.47 13.05
C ARG A 4 -2.70 22.02 13.23
N CYS A 5 -3.54 21.51 12.33
CA CYS A 5 -3.85 20.07 12.26
C CYS A 5 -2.58 19.25 11.99
N ALA A 6 -1.77 19.65 11.00
CA ALA A 6 -0.47 19.03 10.72
C ALA A 6 0.45 19.06 11.95
N ALA A 7 0.59 20.21 12.62
CA ALA A 7 1.42 20.32 13.82
C ALA A 7 1.03 19.33 14.94
N PHE A 8 -0.24 18.93 15.02
CA PHE A 8 -0.75 17.94 15.97
C PHE A 8 -0.51 16.49 15.54
N ARG A 9 -0.11 16.24 14.29
CA ARG A 9 0.18 14.92 13.74
C ARG A 9 1.69 14.67 13.73
N SER A 10 2.12 13.44 14.03
CA SER A 10 3.54 13.06 14.01
C SER A 10 4.17 13.35 12.63
N GLU A 11 5.38 13.91 12.60
CA GLU A 11 6.06 14.35 11.37
C GLU A 11 5.24 15.31 10.47
N ASN A 12 4.24 15.99 11.04
CA ASN A 12 3.34 16.89 10.32
C ASN A 12 2.53 16.24 9.20
N ARG A 13 2.33 14.92 9.27
CA ARG A 13 1.60 14.13 8.27
C ARG A 13 0.11 14.14 8.57
N LEU A 14 -0.52 15.26 8.20
CA LEU A 14 -1.96 15.48 8.39
C LEU A 14 -2.84 14.47 7.63
N PRO A 15 -4.11 14.30 8.02
CA PRO A 15 -5.09 13.55 7.23
C PRO A 15 -5.21 14.09 5.80
N THR A 16 -4.89 13.22 4.84
CA THR A 16 -4.90 13.55 3.41
C THR A 16 -5.68 12.48 2.67
N LEU A 17 -6.54 12.90 1.74
CA LEU A 17 -7.30 12.02 0.87
C LEU A 17 -6.33 11.21 -0.01
N THR A 18 -6.58 9.92 -0.14
CA THR A 18 -5.84 9.06 -1.07
C THR A 18 -6.76 8.37 -2.09
N TRP A 19 -8.04 8.20 -1.75
CA TRP A 19 -9.06 7.69 -2.66
C TRP A 19 -10.45 8.18 -2.24
N GLY A 20 -11.34 8.44 -3.18
CA GLY A 20 -12.73 8.84 -2.90
C GLY A 20 -13.67 8.29 -3.96
N SER A 21 -14.86 7.86 -3.54
CA SER A 21 -15.87 7.39 -4.48
C SER A 21 -16.46 8.57 -5.25
N ALA A 22 -16.64 8.40 -6.56
CA ALA A 22 -17.34 9.37 -7.40
C ALA A 22 -18.86 9.39 -7.14
N ASN A 23 -19.40 8.33 -6.52
CA ASN A 23 -20.85 8.09 -6.44
C ASN A 23 -21.45 8.32 -5.05
N HIS A 24 -20.63 8.42 -4.00
CA HIS A 24 -21.08 8.52 -2.62
C HIS A 24 -19.97 9.06 -1.71
N GLY A 25 -20.27 9.37 -0.45
CA GLY A 25 -19.33 9.97 0.51
C GLY A 25 -18.17 9.08 0.99
N GLY A 26 -18.23 7.78 0.70
CA GLY A 26 -17.14 6.84 1.00
C GLY A 26 -15.78 7.27 0.46
N SER A 27 -14.78 7.36 1.33
CA SER A 27 -13.42 7.82 0.98
C SER A 27 -12.37 7.24 1.91
N ILE A 28 -11.12 7.15 1.44
CA ILE A 28 -9.95 6.72 2.21
C ILE A 28 -9.06 7.95 2.43
N TRP A 29 -8.76 8.20 3.69
CA TRP A 29 -7.85 9.22 4.17
C TRP A 29 -6.70 8.54 4.90
N ARG A 30 -5.53 9.17 4.89
CA ARG A 30 -4.36 8.66 5.60
C ARG A 30 -3.60 9.74 6.36
N SER A 31 -3.04 9.39 7.50
CA SER A 31 -2.21 10.29 8.32
C SER A 31 -1.18 9.53 9.16
N SER A 32 -0.39 10.27 9.94
CA SER A 32 0.28 9.72 11.12
C SER A 32 -0.59 9.81 12.37
N GLN A 33 -0.11 9.24 13.48
CA GLN A 33 -0.78 9.33 14.78
C GLN A 33 -0.87 10.78 15.31
N PRO A 34 -1.89 11.10 16.12
CA PRO A 34 -1.99 12.38 16.81
C PRO A 34 -1.06 12.48 18.03
N LYS A 35 -0.68 13.71 18.40
CA LYS A 35 0.19 14.07 19.55
C LYS A 35 -0.60 14.25 20.85
N VAL A 36 -1.40 13.24 21.20
CA VAL A 36 -2.31 13.27 22.38
C VAL A 36 -1.53 13.16 23.70
N GLY A 37 -0.57 12.26 23.77
CA GLY A 37 0.22 11.98 24.97
C GLY A 37 -0.57 11.43 26.16
N LEU A 38 0.11 11.32 27.29
CA LEU A 38 -0.51 10.92 28.57
C LEU A 38 -1.45 11.99 29.12
N GLN A 39 -1.12 13.27 28.91
CA GLN A 39 -1.91 14.42 29.36
C GLN A 39 -3.25 14.55 28.63
N GLY A 40 -3.46 13.82 27.52
CA GLY A 40 -4.71 13.89 26.77
C GLY A 40 -4.84 15.20 25.99
N ASN A 41 -3.73 15.69 25.44
CA ASN A 41 -3.67 16.89 24.61
C ASN A 41 -4.67 16.79 23.46
N ARG A 42 -5.24 17.93 23.11
CA ARG A 42 -6.27 18.08 22.09
C ARG A 42 -5.85 19.12 21.07
N SER A 43 -6.45 19.04 19.88
CA SER A 43 -6.30 20.04 18.84
C SER A 43 -7.66 20.33 18.23
N ALA A 44 -8.20 21.51 18.52
CA ALA A 44 -9.47 21.95 17.96
C ALA A 44 -9.44 21.98 16.43
N GLU A 45 -8.28 22.27 15.83
CA GLU A 45 -8.10 22.22 14.38
C GLU A 45 -8.11 20.81 13.81
N ASP A 46 -7.52 19.83 14.50
CA ASP A 46 -7.57 18.42 14.06
C ASP A 46 -8.99 17.86 14.19
N GLU A 47 -9.65 18.11 15.32
CA GLU A 47 -11.05 17.74 15.58
C GLU A 47 -11.99 18.34 14.52
N ARG A 48 -11.87 19.66 14.25
CA ARG A 48 -12.67 20.35 13.23
C ARG A 48 -12.40 19.82 11.83
N TYR A 49 -11.16 19.46 11.53
CA TYR A 49 -10.80 18.96 10.21
C TYR A 49 -11.38 17.57 9.95
N LEU A 50 -11.29 16.64 10.91
CA LEU A 50 -11.94 15.34 10.79
C LEU A 50 -13.48 15.44 10.78
N TYR A 51 -14.05 16.35 11.56
CA TYR A 51 -15.49 16.63 11.50
C TYR A 51 -15.91 17.10 10.11
N ALA A 52 -15.15 18.00 9.48
CA ALA A 52 -15.45 18.49 8.13
C ALA A 52 -15.40 17.39 7.07
N ILE A 53 -14.46 16.44 7.18
CA ILE A 53 -14.39 15.25 6.32
C ILE A 53 -15.67 14.40 6.48
N GLY A 54 -16.09 14.15 7.72
CA GLY A 54 -17.32 13.41 8.01
C GLY A 54 -18.58 14.11 7.51
N ASP A 55 -18.66 15.43 7.71
CA ASP A 55 -19.79 16.26 7.29
C ASP A 55 -19.93 16.30 5.75
N GLU A 56 -18.81 16.39 5.03
CA GLU A 56 -18.81 16.34 3.57
C GLU A 56 -19.26 14.96 3.05
N ALA A 57 -18.76 13.88 3.65
CA ALA A 57 -19.22 12.54 3.29
C ALA A 57 -20.72 12.35 3.55
N LYS A 58 -21.24 12.92 4.66
CA LYS A 58 -22.67 12.95 4.94
C LYS A 58 -23.44 13.71 3.86
N ARG A 59 -22.98 14.90 3.46
CA ARG A 59 -23.61 15.65 2.35
C ARG A 59 -23.68 14.83 1.06
N ALA A 60 -22.58 14.20 0.67
CA ALA A 60 -22.53 13.32 -0.49
C ALA A 60 -23.46 12.10 -0.36
N ASN A 61 -23.66 11.62 0.88
CA ASN A 61 -24.57 10.51 1.17
C ASN A 61 -26.04 10.91 1.34
N LEU A 62 -26.37 12.18 1.65
CA LEU A 62 -27.76 12.65 1.84
C LEU A 62 -28.57 12.72 0.53
N ALA A 63 -27.91 12.58 -0.63
CA ALA A 63 -28.56 12.15 -1.87
C ALA A 63 -29.11 10.70 -1.80
N ALA A 64 -28.78 9.95 -0.75
CA ALA A 64 -29.11 8.56 -0.51
C ALA A 64 -29.12 8.22 1.00
N ASP A 65 -30.08 8.77 1.75
CA ASP A 65 -30.65 8.26 3.03
C ASP A 65 -29.71 7.45 3.97
N ALA A 66 -28.52 7.96 4.31
CA ALA A 66 -27.55 7.27 5.16
C ALA A 66 -27.03 8.10 6.36
N LEU A 67 -27.01 7.46 7.52
CA LEU A 67 -26.58 7.97 8.85
C LEU A 67 -25.05 8.18 9.02
N ALA A 68 -24.26 8.21 7.94
CA ALA A 68 -22.83 7.91 7.95
C ALA A 68 -21.96 8.66 8.99
N GLU A 69 -21.60 7.98 10.09
CA GLU A 69 -20.55 8.36 11.05
C GLU A 69 -19.21 7.78 10.59
N GLY A 70 -18.14 8.58 10.54
CA GLY A 70 -16.83 8.17 9.99
C GLY A 70 -16.10 7.11 10.83
N GLY A 71 -15.02 6.54 10.27
CA GLY A 71 -14.21 5.53 10.95
C GLY A 71 -12.73 5.89 11.01
N ILE A 72 -12.11 5.75 12.17
CA ILE A 72 -10.65 5.76 12.33
C ILE A 72 -10.19 4.31 12.48
N MET A 73 -9.26 3.91 11.63
CA MET A 73 -8.62 2.61 11.71
C MET A 73 -7.15 2.80 12.05
N ASP A 74 -6.80 2.45 13.28
CA ASP A 74 -5.42 2.39 13.73
C ASP A 74 -4.85 1.01 13.42
N MET A 75 -3.86 0.97 12.54
CA MET A 75 -3.27 -0.28 12.09
C MET A 75 -2.50 -1.03 13.19
N ARG A 76 -2.21 -0.38 14.32
CA ARG A 76 -1.41 -0.96 15.40
C ARG A 76 -2.23 -1.91 16.28
N PRO A 77 -1.56 -2.81 17.02
CA PRO A 77 -2.12 -3.37 18.24
C PRO A 77 -2.44 -2.24 19.23
N LYS A 78 -3.57 -2.35 19.94
CA LYS A 78 -3.98 -1.38 20.96
C LYS A 78 -2.90 -1.15 22.03
N SER A 79 -2.17 -2.21 22.41
CA SER A 79 -1.03 -2.12 23.33
C SER A 79 0.08 -1.20 22.82
N ALA A 80 0.45 -1.29 21.54
CA ALA A 80 1.45 -0.41 20.92
C ALA A 80 0.95 1.03 20.81
N ALA A 81 -0.34 1.23 20.49
CA ALA A 81 -0.94 2.56 20.48
C ALA A 81 -0.97 3.22 21.86
N MET A 82 -1.21 2.45 22.93
CA MET A 82 -1.11 2.90 24.31
C MET A 82 0.34 3.21 24.70
N ALA A 83 1.30 2.37 24.32
CA ALA A 83 2.72 2.64 24.55
C ALA A 83 3.16 3.97 23.92
N ASN A 84 2.70 4.27 22.69
CA ASN A 84 3.01 5.55 22.05
C ASN A 84 2.44 6.77 22.80
N ARG A 85 1.44 6.62 23.69
CA ARG A 85 0.98 7.72 24.54
C ARG A 85 2.04 8.17 25.53
N THR A 86 2.90 7.27 26.01
CA THR A 86 3.99 7.63 26.94
C THR A 86 5.04 8.50 26.26
N GLN A 87 5.15 8.43 24.93
CA GLN A 87 6.06 9.23 24.10
C GLN A 87 5.44 10.54 23.59
N GLY A 88 4.27 10.94 24.11
CA GLY A 88 3.58 12.17 23.68
C GLY A 88 2.69 12.01 22.44
N TYR A 89 2.54 10.80 21.91
CA TYR A 89 1.66 10.49 20.78
C TYR A 89 0.39 9.74 21.24
N GLY A 90 -0.17 8.86 20.42
CA GLY A 90 -1.33 8.07 20.83
C GLY A 90 -2.33 7.87 19.71
N TYR A 91 -3.59 7.99 20.05
CA TYR A 91 -4.74 7.79 19.18
C TYR A 91 -5.88 8.69 19.65
N GLU A 92 -6.85 8.90 18.77
CA GLU A 92 -8.00 9.78 18.93
C GLU A 92 -8.91 9.31 20.06
N ASN A 93 -9.35 10.25 20.91
CA ASN A 93 -10.38 9.98 21.91
C ASN A 93 -11.76 10.33 21.33
N THR A 94 -12.58 9.33 21.08
CA THR A 94 -13.90 9.45 20.41
C THR A 94 -14.87 10.41 21.11
N ASN A 95 -14.65 10.75 22.39
CA ASN A 95 -15.42 11.80 23.08
C ASN A 95 -15.25 13.19 22.44
N TYR A 96 -14.10 13.44 21.80
CA TYR A 96 -13.77 14.71 21.15
C TYR A 96 -13.91 14.64 19.63
N TYR A 97 -13.75 13.45 19.05
CA TYR A 97 -13.98 13.17 17.63
C TYR A 97 -15.42 12.65 17.42
N ARG A 98 -16.39 13.55 17.57
CA ARG A 98 -17.83 13.22 17.54
C ARG A 98 -18.23 12.53 16.23
N GLY A 99 -19.08 11.52 16.32
CA GLY A 99 -19.57 10.77 15.16
C GLY A 99 -18.45 10.02 14.43
N THR A 100 -17.43 9.60 15.17
CA THR A 100 -16.33 8.77 14.67
C THR A 100 -16.11 7.58 15.61
N THR A 101 -15.86 6.41 15.05
CA THR A 101 -15.42 5.22 15.79
C THR A 101 -13.92 5.01 15.62
N ILE A 102 -13.26 4.33 16.57
CA ILE A 102 -11.85 3.93 16.42
C ILE A 102 -11.68 2.43 16.63
N ASN A 103 -11.04 1.77 15.68
CA ASN A 103 -10.76 0.34 15.70
C ASN A 103 -9.26 0.06 15.53
N PHE A 104 -8.76 -0.98 16.19
CA PHE A 104 -7.35 -1.39 16.16
C PHE A 104 -7.17 -2.71 15.41
N TYR A 105 -6.24 -2.75 14.44
CA TYR A 105 -6.10 -3.89 13.52
C TYR A 105 -4.90 -4.80 13.80
N GLY A 106 -4.10 -4.50 14.82
CA GLY A 106 -3.14 -5.48 15.34
C GLY A 106 -1.92 -5.76 14.46
N ILE A 107 -1.67 -4.96 13.42
CA ILE A 107 -0.54 -5.20 12.50
C ILE A 107 0.78 -4.83 13.18
N GLY A 108 1.69 -5.83 13.24
CA GLY A 108 3.01 -5.74 13.86
C GLY A 108 3.84 -4.56 13.36
N ASN A 109 4.81 -4.11 14.16
CA ASN A 109 5.76 -3.08 13.74
C ASN A 109 6.84 -3.66 12.79
N ILE A 110 7.75 -2.80 12.34
CA ILE A 110 8.82 -3.17 11.40
C ILE A 110 9.71 -4.31 11.93
N HIS A 111 9.93 -4.38 13.25
CA HIS A 111 10.73 -5.44 13.87
C HIS A 111 10.02 -6.78 13.81
N ALA A 112 8.72 -6.82 14.14
CA ALA A 112 7.93 -8.03 14.04
C ALA A 112 7.90 -8.58 12.59
N VAL A 113 7.78 -7.69 11.59
CA VAL A 113 7.81 -8.07 10.17
C VAL A 113 9.19 -8.59 9.76
N ARG A 114 10.28 -7.94 10.21
CA ARG A 114 11.64 -8.41 9.98
C ARG A 114 11.87 -9.79 10.56
N ASP A 115 11.48 -10.01 11.81
CA ASP A 115 11.66 -11.29 12.50
C ASP A 115 10.86 -12.41 11.81
N ALA A 116 9.63 -12.12 11.37
CA ALA A 116 8.82 -13.07 10.60
C ALA A 116 9.47 -13.42 9.25
N TYR A 117 10.01 -12.41 8.55
CA TYR A 117 10.70 -12.62 7.29
C TYR A 117 11.98 -13.45 7.44
N GLN A 118 12.77 -13.17 8.47
CA GLN A 118 13.98 -13.95 8.76
C GLN A 118 13.64 -15.41 9.06
N LYS A 119 12.58 -15.67 9.85
CA LYS A 119 12.11 -17.02 10.16
C LYS A 119 11.65 -17.78 8.91
N ILE A 120 10.85 -17.15 8.04
CA ILE A 120 10.37 -17.82 6.82
C ILE A 120 11.51 -18.06 5.82
N CYS A 121 12.42 -17.11 5.63
CA CYS A 121 13.59 -17.32 4.78
C CYS A 121 14.47 -18.47 5.30
N ALA A 122 14.74 -18.50 6.60
CA ALA A 122 15.53 -19.56 7.23
C ALA A 122 14.86 -20.93 7.10
N LEU A 123 13.53 -21.00 7.24
CA LEU A 123 12.76 -22.21 7.06
C LEU A 123 12.86 -22.74 5.61
N CYS A 124 12.74 -21.85 4.62
CA CYS A 124 12.74 -22.19 3.19
C CYS A 124 14.10 -22.71 2.68
N ILE A 125 15.22 -22.35 3.32
CA ILE A 125 16.57 -22.82 2.95
C ILE A 125 17.09 -23.96 3.82
N SER A 126 16.38 -24.30 4.90
CA SER A 126 16.82 -25.32 5.85
C SER A 126 16.72 -26.73 5.24
N PRO A 127 17.83 -27.48 5.16
CA PRO A 127 17.84 -28.83 4.57
C PRO A 127 17.21 -29.89 5.45
N ASN A 128 17.02 -29.61 6.75
CA ASN A 128 16.54 -30.58 7.75
C ASN A 128 15.08 -30.32 8.17
N THR A 129 14.35 -29.55 7.38
CA THR A 129 12.94 -29.22 7.66
C THR A 129 12.06 -30.44 7.42
N SER A 130 11.09 -30.68 8.30
CA SER A 130 10.10 -31.75 8.09
C SER A 130 9.04 -31.29 7.09
N ASP A 131 9.03 -31.89 5.89
CA ASP A 131 8.03 -31.61 4.86
C ASP A 131 6.61 -32.00 5.30
N ILE A 132 6.47 -33.04 6.15
CA ILE A 132 5.18 -33.47 6.70
C ILE A 132 4.57 -32.36 7.57
N GLN A 133 5.39 -31.59 8.29
CA GLN A 133 4.96 -30.51 9.17
C GLN A 133 5.03 -29.12 8.50
N TRP A 134 5.28 -29.07 7.18
CA TRP A 134 5.57 -27.84 6.45
C TRP A 134 4.58 -26.70 6.73
N MET A 135 3.27 -26.99 6.62
CA MET A 135 2.22 -25.97 6.83
C MET A 135 2.25 -25.39 8.25
N GLN A 136 2.47 -26.23 9.27
CA GLN A 136 2.58 -25.78 10.65
C GLN A 136 3.84 -24.93 10.87
N LEU A 137 4.97 -25.36 10.30
CA LEU A 137 6.23 -24.63 10.40
C LEU A 137 6.15 -23.26 9.73
N VAL A 138 5.51 -23.18 8.56
CA VAL A 138 5.25 -21.92 7.84
C VAL A 138 4.38 -20.99 8.69
N GLU A 139 3.29 -21.47 9.29
CA GLU A 139 2.46 -20.64 10.19
C GLU A 139 3.24 -20.16 11.43
N ASN A 140 4.12 -20.99 12.00
CA ASN A 140 4.95 -20.63 13.16
C ASN A 140 5.94 -19.46 12.88
N THR A 141 6.20 -19.14 11.61
CA THR A 141 7.00 -17.96 11.25
C THR A 141 6.25 -16.64 11.50
N ASN A 142 4.91 -16.69 11.62
CA ASN A 142 3.97 -15.57 11.63
C ASN A 142 3.87 -14.78 10.31
N TRP A 143 4.62 -15.14 9.26
CA TRP A 143 4.52 -14.45 7.98
C TRP A 143 3.09 -14.53 7.38
N PRO A 144 2.45 -15.71 7.26
CA PRO A 144 1.08 -15.80 6.75
C PRO A 144 0.06 -15.08 7.65
N SER A 145 0.25 -15.15 8.96
CA SER A 145 -0.61 -14.46 9.94
C SER A 145 -0.60 -12.94 9.74
N MET A 146 0.57 -12.35 9.50
CA MET A 146 0.67 -10.92 9.20
C MET A 146 0.05 -10.55 7.85
N THR A 147 0.26 -11.37 6.81
CA THR A 147 -0.41 -11.21 5.50
C THR A 147 -1.93 -11.21 5.68
N ARG A 148 -2.47 -12.15 6.47
CA ARG A 148 -3.91 -12.21 6.80
C ARG A 148 -4.40 -10.96 7.55
N LEU A 149 -3.63 -10.43 8.49
CA LEU A 149 -3.98 -9.19 9.20
C LEU A 149 -4.06 -7.98 8.26
N ILE A 150 -3.10 -7.84 7.35
CA ILE A 150 -3.06 -6.74 6.37
C ILE A 150 -4.24 -6.86 5.39
N LEU A 151 -4.47 -8.07 4.83
CA LEU A 151 -5.62 -8.32 3.94
C LEU A 151 -6.95 -8.06 4.66
N SER A 152 -7.07 -8.48 5.92
CA SER A 152 -8.26 -8.22 6.74
C SER A 152 -8.52 -6.73 6.95
N ALA A 153 -7.50 -5.95 7.33
CA ALA A 153 -7.63 -4.50 7.48
C ALA A 153 -8.00 -3.80 6.17
N SER A 154 -7.40 -4.24 5.06
CA SER A 154 -7.66 -3.69 3.71
C SER A 154 -9.08 -4.00 3.25
N TRP A 155 -9.55 -5.23 3.46
CA TRP A 155 -10.91 -5.63 3.17
C TRP A 155 -11.93 -4.86 4.01
N GLN A 156 -11.69 -4.68 5.32
CA GLN A 156 -12.58 -3.92 6.19
C GLN A 156 -12.62 -2.44 5.80
N THR A 157 -11.49 -1.87 5.38
CA THR A 157 -11.43 -0.52 4.81
C THR A 157 -12.32 -0.41 3.58
N ALA A 158 -12.14 -1.30 2.60
CA ALA A 158 -12.94 -1.34 1.38
C ALA A 158 -14.43 -1.56 1.68
N TYR A 159 -14.77 -2.44 2.63
CA TYR A 159 -16.13 -2.70 3.06
C TYR A 159 -16.80 -1.45 3.63
N HIS A 160 -16.17 -0.75 4.57
CA HIS A 160 -16.77 0.47 5.12
C HIS A 160 -16.88 1.60 4.10
N VAL A 161 -15.91 1.72 3.20
CA VAL A 161 -15.91 2.73 2.16
C VAL A 161 -17.00 2.48 1.12
N HIS A 162 -17.15 1.23 0.66
CA HIS A 162 -18.08 0.88 -0.41
C HIS A 162 -19.50 0.60 0.10
N ILE A 163 -19.62 -0.26 1.13
CA ILE A 163 -20.92 -0.73 1.63
C ILE A 163 -21.52 0.29 2.61
N ASN A 164 -20.74 0.73 3.60
CA ASN A 164 -21.23 1.68 4.59
C ASN A 164 -21.12 3.14 4.12
N ARG A 165 -20.46 3.39 2.98
CA ARG A 165 -20.26 4.73 2.38
C ARG A 165 -19.58 5.71 3.35
N LEU A 166 -18.66 5.22 4.17
CA LEU A 166 -18.03 6.00 5.22
C LEU A 166 -16.68 6.59 4.76
N PRO A 167 -16.33 7.80 5.21
CA PRO A 167 -14.95 8.26 5.17
C PRO A 167 -14.15 7.51 6.25
N ILE A 168 -13.04 6.89 5.83
CA ILE A 168 -12.15 6.11 6.69
C ILE A 168 -10.78 6.77 6.78
N LEU A 169 -10.36 7.13 7.99
CA LEU A 169 -9.00 7.59 8.29
C LEU A 169 -8.12 6.41 8.72
N LEU A 170 -7.14 6.08 7.88
CA LEU A 170 -6.10 5.11 8.17
C LEU A 170 -4.89 5.80 8.79
N HIS A 171 -4.42 5.31 9.93
CA HIS A 171 -3.10 5.70 10.43
C HIS A 171 -2.42 4.56 11.19
N CYS A 172 -1.13 4.76 11.47
CA CYS A 172 -0.37 3.93 12.39
C CYS A 172 0.48 4.87 13.26
N SER A 173 1.75 4.57 13.52
CA SER A 173 2.67 5.52 14.17
C SER A 173 3.02 6.68 13.22
N HIS A 174 3.86 6.42 12.21
CA HIS A 174 4.33 7.47 11.28
C HIS A 174 3.47 7.61 10.01
N GLY A 175 2.60 6.65 9.70
CA GLY A 175 1.69 6.75 8.55
C GLY A 175 2.31 6.42 7.17
N TRP A 176 3.47 5.75 7.14
CA TRP A 176 4.19 5.43 5.89
C TRP A 176 4.50 3.93 5.66
N ASP A 177 4.29 3.05 6.66
CA ASP A 177 4.50 1.60 6.54
C ASP A 177 3.14 0.89 6.37
N ARG A 178 2.56 0.41 7.48
CA ARG A 178 1.24 -0.26 7.54
C ARG A 178 0.12 0.52 6.86
N THR A 179 0.14 1.84 7.04
CA THR A 179 -0.85 2.73 6.40
C THR A 179 -0.75 2.69 4.89
N SER A 180 0.47 2.65 4.32
CA SER A 180 0.66 2.51 2.87
C SER A 180 0.18 1.15 2.36
N GLN A 181 0.53 0.07 3.08
CA GLN A 181 0.09 -1.29 2.75
C GLN A 181 -1.43 -1.39 2.67
N VAL A 182 -2.12 -0.97 3.73
CA VAL A 182 -3.59 -1.09 3.82
C VAL A 182 -4.31 -0.12 2.89
N SER A 183 -3.80 1.11 2.75
CA SER A 183 -4.37 2.11 1.84
C SER A 183 -4.31 1.63 0.38
N ALA A 184 -3.16 1.13 -0.07
CA ALA A 184 -2.99 0.67 -1.43
C ALA A 184 -3.80 -0.61 -1.71
N LEU A 185 -3.79 -1.59 -0.80
CA LEU A 185 -4.59 -2.80 -0.96
C LEU A 185 -6.09 -2.52 -0.96
N ALA A 186 -6.59 -1.64 -0.10
CA ALA A 186 -8.00 -1.26 -0.11
C ALA A 186 -8.41 -0.64 -1.47
N GLN A 187 -7.54 0.18 -2.06
CA GLN A 187 -7.74 0.74 -3.40
C GLN A 187 -7.74 -0.32 -4.51
N LEU A 188 -6.89 -1.35 -4.42
CA LEU A 188 -6.96 -2.51 -5.34
C LEU A 188 -8.27 -3.28 -5.24
N LEU A 189 -8.85 -3.37 -4.04
CA LEU A 189 -10.16 -4.01 -3.84
C LEU A 189 -11.30 -3.13 -4.37
N LEU A 190 -11.18 -1.81 -4.30
CA LEU A 190 -12.24 -0.87 -4.67
C LEU A 190 -12.26 -0.49 -6.15
N ASP A 191 -11.08 -0.36 -6.77
CA ASP A 191 -10.95 0.35 -8.04
C ASP A 191 -10.33 -0.54 -9.13
N PRO A 192 -11.08 -0.85 -10.22
CA PRO A 192 -10.56 -1.50 -11.42
C PRO A 192 -9.29 -0.88 -11.98
N TYR A 193 -9.18 0.45 -11.94
CA TYR A 193 -8.03 1.14 -12.54
C TYR A 193 -6.72 0.61 -11.97
N TYR A 194 -6.62 0.49 -10.64
CA TYR A 194 -5.38 0.06 -9.99
C TYR A 194 -5.01 -1.41 -10.22
N ARG A 195 -5.89 -2.20 -10.83
CA ARG A 195 -5.62 -3.60 -11.23
C ARG A 195 -5.04 -3.72 -12.64
N THR A 196 -4.94 -2.61 -13.37
CA THR A 196 -4.15 -2.49 -14.61
C THR A 196 -2.67 -2.27 -14.30
N ARG A 197 -1.76 -2.48 -15.26
CA ARG A 197 -0.33 -2.21 -15.10
C ARG A 197 -0.04 -0.72 -14.87
N GLU A 198 -0.72 0.13 -15.63
CA GLU A 198 -0.65 1.59 -15.47
C GLU A 198 -1.20 2.02 -14.11
N GLY A 199 -2.35 1.49 -13.71
CA GLY A 199 -2.94 1.82 -12.41
C GLY A 199 -2.11 1.30 -11.25
N PHE A 200 -1.58 0.08 -11.32
CA PHE A 200 -0.76 -0.46 -10.24
C PHE A 200 0.55 0.31 -10.05
N SER A 201 1.23 0.68 -11.14
CA SER A 201 2.41 1.56 -11.05
C SER A 201 2.04 2.93 -10.49
N THR A 202 0.92 3.52 -10.94
CA THR A 202 0.38 4.77 -10.37
C THR A 202 0.10 4.65 -8.87
N LEU A 203 -0.48 3.53 -8.43
CA LEU A 203 -0.80 3.27 -7.03
C LEU A 203 0.46 3.20 -6.17
N VAL A 204 1.51 2.51 -6.64
CA VAL A 204 2.79 2.44 -5.93
C VAL A 204 3.48 3.80 -5.89
N GLU A 205 3.54 4.51 -7.02
CA GLU A 205 4.07 5.88 -7.08
C GLU A 205 3.33 6.80 -6.09
N LYS A 206 2.00 6.70 -6.01
CA LYS A 206 1.20 7.48 -5.08
C LYS A 206 1.39 7.05 -3.63
N ASP A 207 0.87 5.88 -3.26
CA ASP A 207 0.68 5.46 -1.86
C ASP A 207 1.96 4.98 -1.16
N PHE A 208 3.02 4.68 -1.91
CA PHE A 208 4.34 4.39 -1.34
C PHE A 208 5.35 5.49 -1.63
N LEU A 209 5.59 5.88 -2.88
CA LEU A 209 6.69 6.80 -3.20
C LEU A 209 6.39 8.25 -2.81
N SER A 210 5.32 8.86 -3.33
CA SER A 210 4.96 10.26 -3.05
C SER A 210 4.53 10.44 -1.60
N PHE A 211 3.79 9.47 -1.03
CA PHE A 211 3.50 9.48 0.41
C PHE A 211 4.72 9.18 1.30
N GLY A 212 5.90 8.86 0.75
CA GLY A 212 7.16 8.81 1.52
C GLY A 212 7.31 7.56 2.40
N HIS A 213 6.99 6.39 1.86
CA HIS A 213 7.51 5.13 2.38
C HIS A 213 9.06 5.17 2.26
N PRO A 214 9.80 4.97 3.36
CA PRO A 214 11.23 5.17 3.36
C PRO A 214 11.95 3.95 2.77
N PHE A 215 11.94 3.81 1.44
CA PHE A 215 12.50 2.65 0.74
C PHE A 215 13.99 2.46 0.98
N HIS A 216 14.79 3.52 0.94
CA HIS A 216 16.23 3.43 1.18
C HIS A 216 16.49 2.90 2.60
N THR A 217 15.87 3.52 3.61
CA THR A 217 16.00 3.11 5.02
C THR A 217 15.45 1.69 5.27
N ARG A 218 14.38 1.27 4.59
CA ARG A 218 13.76 -0.07 4.80
C ARG A 218 14.52 -1.19 4.09
N CYS A 219 15.14 -0.88 2.95
CA CYS A 219 15.80 -1.86 2.09
C CYS A 219 17.33 -1.85 2.18
N GLY A 220 17.96 -0.84 2.80
CA GLY A 220 19.41 -0.74 2.97
C GLY A 220 20.16 -0.57 1.64
N HIS A 221 19.63 0.24 0.72
CA HIS A 221 20.21 0.38 -0.64
C HIS A 221 21.63 0.96 -0.59
N GLY A 222 22.62 0.13 -0.95
CA GLY A 222 24.03 0.56 -1.01
C GLY A 222 24.73 0.64 0.34
N GLU A 223 24.07 0.25 1.42
CA GLU A 223 24.69 0.15 2.75
C GLU A 223 25.47 -1.17 2.82
N GLY A 224 26.81 -1.11 2.77
CA GLY A 224 27.66 -2.26 2.99
C GLY A 224 27.51 -2.80 4.42
N LYS A 225 27.82 -4.09 4.64
CA LYS A 225 27.78 -4.72 5.98
C LYS A 225 28.81 -4.17 7.00
N ASN A 226 29.58 -3.15 6.65
CA ASN A 226 30.62 -2.62 7.51
C ASN A 226 30.06 -1.49 8.38
N GLU A 227 29.90 -1.82 9.66
CA GLU A 227 30.06 -1.02 10.87
C GLU A 227 30.00 0.52 10.69
N GLN A 228 28.95 1.13 11.27
CA GLN A 228 28.71 2.57 11.51
C GLN A 228 27.78 3.32 10.53
N GLY A 229 27.18 2.66 9.54
CA GLY A 229 26.47 3.35 8.45
C GLY A 229 24.93 3.38 8.42
N GLY A 230 24.23 2.54 9.18
CA GLY A 230 22.76 2.48 9.15
C GLY A 230 22.18 1.89 10.43
N ASP A 231 21.02 2.38 10.88
CA ASP A 231 20.29 1.76 11.98
C ASP A 231 19.71 0.43 11.45
N GLU A 232 20.45 -0.68 11.58
CA GLU A 232 19.97 -2.04 11.24
C GLU A 232 18.59 -2.33 11.84
N GLY A 233 18.25 -1.63 12.94
CA GLY A 233 16.92 -1.61 13.54
C GLY A 233 15.80 -1.17 12.59
N GLN A 234 16.07 -0.42 11.53
CA GLN A 234 15.08 0.12 10.59
C GLN A 234 14.78 -0.77 9.38
N LEU A 235 15.66 -1.75 9.08
CA LEU A 235 15.46 -2.65 7.94
C LEU A 235 14.21 -3.51 8.16
N SER A 236 13.33 -3.55 7.17
CA SER A 236 12.12 -4.37 7.22
C SER A 236 11.46 -4.52 5.84
N PRO A 237 11.03 -5.74 5.45
CA PRO A 237 10.48 -6.02 4.12
C PRO A 237 9.01 -5.60 3.96
N ILE A 238 8.70 -4.34 4.30
CA ILE A 238 7.33 -3.80 4.31
C ILE A 238 6.71 -3.80 2.91
N PHE A 239 7.44 -3.31 1.90
CA PHE A 239 6.95 -3.29 0.52
C PHE A 239 6.86 -4.71 -0.08
N LEU A 240 7.79 -5.61 0.27
CA LEU A 240 7.71 -7.02 -0.13
C LEU A 240 6.48 -7.71 0.46
N GLN A 241 6.16 -7.45 1.74
CA GLN A 241 4.94 -7.95 2.37
C GLN A 241 3.66 -7.40 1.71
N PHE A 242 3.70 -6.15 1.22
CA PHE A 242 2.62 -5.61 0.39
C PHE A 242 2.50 -6.39 -0.93
N LEU A 243 3.60 -6.65 -1.64
CA LEU A 243 3.57 -7.45 -2.86
C LEU A 243 3.07 -8.88 -2.62
N ASP A 244 3.39 -9.49 -1.48
CA ASP A 244 2.82 -10.79 -1.09
C ASP A 244 1.29 -10.71 -0.97
N CYS A 245 0.76 -9.68 -0.32
CA CYS A 245 -0.69 -9.44 -0.28
C CYS A 245 -1.30 -9.27 -1.69
N VAL A 246 -0.63 -8.55 -2.59
CA VAL A 246 -1.08 -8.41 -3.99
C VAL A 246 -1.03 -9.76 -4.71
N PHE A 247 0.00 -10.57 -4.48
CA PHE A 247 0.09 -11.94 -5.01
C PHE A 247 -1.08 -12.81 -4.54
N GLN A 248 -1.49 -12.71 -3.27
CA GLN A 248 -2.68 -13.41 -2.78
C GLN A 248 -3.94 -12.99 -3.57
N LEU A 249 -4.10 -11.71 -3.89
CA LEU A 249 -5.24 -11.21 -4.67
C LEU A 249 -5.18 -11.65 -6.13
N VAL A 250 -4.02 -11.55 -6.79
CA VAL A 250 -3.82 -11.98 -8.18
C VAL A 250 -4.13 -13.47 -8.33
N ASN A 251 -3.73 -14.32 -7.36
CA ASN A 251 -4.01 -15.75 -7.42
C ASN A 251 -5.47 -16.11 -7.14
N GLN A 252 -6.14 -15.36 -6.26
CA GLN A 252 -7.54 -15.62 -5.92
C GLN A 252 -8.52 -15.01 -6.93
N PHE A 253 -8.09 -14.02 -7.71
CA PHE A 253 -8.90 -13.28 -8.69
C PHE A 253 -8.15 -13.09 -10.02
N PRO A 254 -7.68 -14.16 -10.68
CA PRO A 254 -6.81 -14.05 -11.84
C PRO A 254 -7.46 -13.29 -13.00
N GLU A 255 -8.79 -13.26 -13.14
CA GLU A 255 -9.45 -12.55 -14.25
C GLU A 255 -9.48 -11.02 -14.08
N TYR A 256 -9.16 -10.52 -12.89
CA TYR A 256 -9.36 -9.10 -12.52
C TYR A 256 -8.10 -8.25 -12.61
N PHE A 257 -6.91 -8.86 -12.75
CA PHE A 257 -5.62 -8.18 -12.77
C PHE A 257 -4.93 -8.33 -14.13
N GLU A 258 -4.51 -7.22 -14.72
CA GLU A 258 -3.85 -7.18 -16.04
C GLU A 258 -2.45 -7.79 -16.01
N PHE A 259 -1.79 -7.75 -14.84
CA PHE A 259 -0.48 -8.32 -14.61
C PHE A 259 -0.59 -9.67 -13.89
N ASN A 260 0.35 -10.57 -14.19
CA ASN A 260 0.39 -11.91 -13.59
C ASN A 260 1.34 -11.98 -12.38
N ALA A 261 1.40 -13.15 -11.72
CA ALA A 261 2.29 -13.35 -10.57
C ALA A 261 3.79 -13.15 -10.89
N ARG A 262 4.20 -13.38 -12.15
CA ARG A 262 5.59 -13.16 -12.59
C ARG A 262 5.93 -11.66 -12.62
N TYR A 263 4.98 -10.78 -12.94
CA TYR A 263 5.17 -9.33 -12.83
C TYR A 263 5.58 -8.93 -11.39
N LEU A 264 4.86 -9.45 -10.39
CA LEU A 264 5.13 -9.20 -8.98
C LEU A 264 6.47 -9.80 -8.55
N LEU A 265 6.83 -10.98 -9.08
CA LEU A 265 8.11 -11.62 -8.80
C LEU A 265 9.29 -10.75 -9.28
N LEU A 266 9.27 -10.31 -10.54
CA LEU A 266 10.31 -9.42 -11.08
C LEU A 266 10.37 -8.08 -10.33
N LEU A 267 9.23 -7.46 -10.04
CA LEU A 267 9.17 -6.25 -9.22
C LEU A 267 9.82 -6.47 -7.85
N SER A 268 9.59 -7.63 -7.21
CA SER A 268 10.13 -7.95 -5.90
C SER A 268 11.66 -8.10 -5.87
N GLU A 269 12.28 -8.49 -6.98
CA GLU A 269 13.74 -8.51 -7.16
C GLU A 269 14.28 -7.08 -7.29
N HIS A 270 13.56 -6.23 -8.02
CA HIS A 270 13.94 -4.84 -8.24
C HIS A 270 13.76 -3.93 -7.03
N ILE A 271 13.07 -4.38 -5.97
CA ILE A 271 13.10 -3.73 -4.65
C ILE A 271 14.54 -3.54 -4.16
N TYR A 272 15.39 -4.55 -4.35
CA TYR A 272 16.75 -4.57 -3.77
C TYR A 272 17.85 -4.35 -4.79
N SER A 273 17.58 -4.59 -6.09
CA SER A 273 18.61 -4.56 -7.14
C SER A 273 19.31 -3.21 -7.32
N CYS A 274 18.64 -2.10 -6.97
CA CYS A 274 19.08 -0.73 -7.29
C CYS A 274 19.38 -0.49 -8.79
N ARG A 275 18.89 -1.35 -9.70
CA ARG A 275 19.08 -1.21 -11.16
C ARG A 275 18.32 0.01 -11.71
N PHE A 276 17.20 0.35 -11.08
CA PHE A 276 16.31 1.45 -11.45
C PHE A 276 16.23 2.46 -10.31
N GLY A 277 15.96 3.73 -10.63
CA GLY A 277 15.82 4.76 -9.60
C GLY A 277 14.45 4.82 -8.93
N THR A 278 13.44 4.17 -9.51
CA THR A 278 12.04 4.23 -9.08
C THR A 278 11.86 4.02 -7.58
N LEU A 279 12.54 3.03 -6.98
CA LEU A 279 12.39 2.67 -5.57
C LEU A 279 13.54 3.19 -4.69
N LEU A 280 14.37 4.12 -5.16
CA LEU A 280 15.45 4.73 -4.36
C LEU A 280 14.98 5.94 -3.54
N CYS A 281 15.72 6.28 -2.48
CA CYS A 281 15.45 7.37 -1.53
C CYS A 281 14.20 7.16 -0.65
N ASP A 282 14.01 8.01 0.36
CA ASP A 282 12.94 7.84 1.35
C ASP A 282 11.75 8.76 1.12
N SER A 283 11.95 9.87 0.41
CA SER A 283 10.89 10.86 0.17
C SER A 283 10.88 11.37 -1.26
N GLU A 284 9.72 11.89 -1.69
CA GLU A 284 9.58 12.57 -2.99
C GLU A 284 10.50 13.79 -3.09
N ARG A 285 10.68 14.54 -1.98
CA ARG A 285 11.61 15.66 -1.92
C ARG A 285 13.05 15.23 -2.20
N GLU A 286 13.49 14.12 -1.62
CA GLU A 286 14.83 13.58 -1.91
C GLU A 286 14.96 13.17 -3.37
N ARG A 287 13.98 12.42 -3.90
CA ARG A 287 13.98 11.96 -5.30
C ARG A 287 14.06 13.11 -6.29
N GLU A 288 13.25 14.15 -6.12
CA GLU A 288 13.14 15.25 -7.09
C GLU A 288 14.16 16.37 -6.86
N VAL A 289 14.30 16.83 -5.62
CA VAL A 289 15.04 18.08 -5.34
C VAL A 289 16.50 17.81 -5.00
N VAL A 290 16.77 16.75 -4.25
CA VAL A 290 18.13 16.50 -3.73
C VAL A 290 18.95 15.66 -4.71
N ALA A 291 18.39 14.55 -5.19
CA ALA A 291 19.14 13.57 -5.98
C ALA A 291 18.86 13.65 -7.49
N GLY A 292 17.72 14.22 -7.90
CA GLY A 292 17.31 14.29 -9.31
C GLY A 292 17.18 12.91 -9.94
N ILE A 293 16.58 11.96 -9.21
CA ILE A 293 16.57 10.53 -9.56
C ILE A 293 15.90 10.31 -10.91
N ARG A 294 14.74 10.93 -11.15
CA ARG A 294 13.94 10.71 -12.37
C ARG A 294 14.64 11.21 -13.65
N GLN A 295 15.64 12.10 -13.53
CA GLN A 295 16.43 12.60 -14.65
C GLN A 295 17.73 11.81 -14.88
N ARG A 296 18.13 10.97 -13.92
CA ARG A 296 19.47 10.33 -13.90
C ARG A 296 19.42 8.81 -13.95
N THR A 297 18.24 8.22 -13.90
CA THR A 297 18.05 6.78 -13.77
C THR A 297 16.91 6.29 -14.66
N TYR A 298 16.92 5.00 -14.99
CA TYR A 298 15.83 4.36 -15.71
C TYR A 298 14.62 4.10 -14.81
N CYS A 299 13.43 4.07 -15.42
CA CYS A 299 12.18 3.76 -14.76
C CYS A 299 11.92 2.25 -14.74
N LEU A 300 11.63 1.70 -13.55
CA LEU A 300 11.26 0.30 -13.38
C LEU A 300 9.96 -0.06 -14.10
N TRP A 301 8.98 0.84 -14.11
CA TRP A 301 7.68 0.59 -14.72
C TRP A 301 7.80 0.38 -16.23
N GLU A 302 8.57 1.24 -16.92
CA GLU A 302 8.84 1.12 -18.35
C GLU A 302 9.53 -0.21 -18.69
N TYR A 303 10.50 -0.63 -17.86
CA TYR A 303 11.14 -1.93 -18.01
C TYR A 303 10.14 -3.08 -17.89
N LEU A 304 9.32 -3.09 -16.84
CA LEU A 304 8.32 -4.14 -16.68
C LEU A 304 7.36 -4.12 -17.88
N ASP A 305 6.86 -2.95 -18.29
CA ASP A 305 5.92 -2.74 -19.41
C ASP A 305 6.46 -3.18 -20.76
N SER A 306 7.79 -3.16 -20.93
CA SER A 306 8.43 -3.69 -22.12
C SER A 306 8.38 -5.22 -22.26
N ILE A 307 8.00 -5.97 -21.21
CA ILE A 307 7.98 -7.45 -21.21
C ILE A 307 6.54 -7.97 -21.42
N PRO A 308 6.21 -8.51 -22.62
CA PRO A 308 4.84 -8.95 -22.94
C PRO A 308 4.37 -10.14 -22.08
N GLU A 309 5.28 -11.02 -21.66
CA GLU A 309 4.95 -12.22 -20.88
C GLU A 309 4.50 -11.91 -19.44
N LEU A 310 4.58 -10.65 -19.02
CA LEU A 310 4.05 -10.20 -17.72
C LEU A 310 2.56 -9.87 -17.77
N LEU A 311 1.98 -9.79 -18.96
CA LEU A 311 0.53 -9.70 -19.13
C LEU A 311 -0.14 -11.01 -18.69
N ASN A 312 -1.28 -10.86 -18.05
CA ASN A 312 -2.09 -11.97 -17.63
C ASN A 312 -3.08 -12.37 -18.75
N PRO A 313 -2.97 -13.57 -19.34
CA PRO A 313 -3.86 -13.99 -20.41
C PRO A 313 -5.30 -14.24 -19.94
N LEU A 314 -5.54 -14.35 -18.64
CA LEU A 314 -6.87 -14.49 -18.05
C LEU A 314 -7.55 -13.15 -17.78
N PHE A 315 -6.82 -12.03 -17.91
CA PHE A 315 -7.38 -10.72 -17.66
C PHE A 315 -8.49 -10.41 -18.64
N ASP A 316 -9.69 -10.14 -18.11
CA ASP A 316 -10.81 -9.70 -18.90
C ASP A 316 -11.20 -8.29 -18.43
N LYS A 317 -10.97 -7.30 -19.31
CA LYS A 317 -11.24 -5.89 -19.02
C LYS A 317 -12.73 -5.65 -18.72
N ALA A 318 -13.65 -6.36 -19.38
CA ALA A 318 -15.07 -6.20 -19.14
C ALA A 318 -15.49 -6.76 -17.75
N TYR A 319 -14.83 -7.82 -17.28
CA TYR A 319 -14.98 -8.31 -15.90
C TYR A 319 -14.24 -7.45 -14.88
N SER A 320 -13.09 -6.86 -15.23
CA SER A 320 -12.35 -5.97 -14.35
C SER A 320 -13.09 -4.67 -14.07
N GLU A 321 -13.79 -4.12 -15.08
CA GLU A 321 -14.71 -2.99 -14.93
C GLU A 321 -15.93 -3.33 -14.05
N ALA A 322 -16.19 -4.62 -13.80
CA ALA A 322 -17.24 -5.10 -12.88
C ALA A 322 -16.81 -5.00 -11.40
N GLY A 323 -16.65 -3.77 -10.93
CA GLY A 323 -16.85 -3.41 -9.53
C GLY A 323 -15.80 -3.89 -8.52
N VAL A 324 -16.23 -3.92 -7.26
CA VAL A 324 -15.40 -4.06 -6.05
C VAL A 324 -15.14 -5.54 -5.71
N LEU A 325 -13.90 -5.87 -5.35
CA LEU A 325 -13.48 -7.20 -4.90
C LEU A 325 -13.71 -7.39 -3.38
N LEU A 326 -14.97 -7.61 -2.98
CA LEU A 326 -15.33 -7.93 -1.59
C LEU A 326 -15.90 -9.35 -1.45
N MET A 327 -15.06 -10.37 -1.72
CA MET A 327 -15.43 -11.75 -1.37
C MET A 327 -15.63 -11.90 0.14
N PRO A 328 -16.38 -12.91 0.63
CA PRO A 328 -16.51 -13.15 2.06
C PRO A 328 -15.14 -13.24 2.76
N LEU A 329 -14.90 -12.40 3.76
CA LEU A 329 -13.59 -12.26 4.41
C LEU A 329 -12.97 -13.61 4.86
N PRO A 330 -13.72 -14.56 5.46
CA PRO A 330 -13.13 -15.85 5.82
C PRO A 330 -12.56 -16.63 4.62
N MET A 331 -13.13 -16.49 3.43
CA MET A 331 -12.62 -17.16 2.23
C MET A 331 -11.31 -16.52 1.78
N LEU A 332 -11.25 -15.18 1.74
CA LEU A 332 -10.01 -14.45 1.41
C LEU A 332 -8.85 -14.87 2.32
N LEU A 333 -9.12 -14.95 3.63
CA LEU A 333 -8.09 -15.23 4.63
C LEU A 333 -7.69 -16.71 4.69
N ARG A 334 -8.62 -17.65 4.50
CA ARG A 334 -8.32 -19.10 4.52
C ARG A 334 -7.51 -19.56 3.30
N ASN A 335 -7.56 -18.80 2.22
CA ASN A 335 -6.86 -19.09 0.97
C ASN A 335 -5.49 -18.37 0.86
N VAL A 336 -4.99 -17.77 1.95
CA VAL A 336 -3.62 -17.25 1.97
C VAL A 336 -2.64 -18.40 1.89
N THR A 337 -1.72 -18.33 0.93
CA THR A 337 -0.74 -19.37 0.63
C THR A 337 0.68 -18.81 0.67
N LEU A 338 1.68 -19.68 0.81
CA LEU A 338 3.07 -19.26 0.71
C LEU A 338 3.38 -18.85 -0.74
N TRP A 339 3.98 -17.67 -0.92
CA TRP A 339 4.53 -17.27 -2.21
C TRP A 339 5.85 -17.98 -2.51
N THR A 340 5.75 -19.26 -2.87
CA THR A 340 6.89 -20.17 -3.04
C THR A 340 7.94 -19.63 -4.02
N ASP A 341 7.52 -19.10 -5.18
CA ASP A 341 8.45 -18.59 -6.19
C ASP A 341 9.35 -17.46 -5.67
N ARG A 342 8.88 -16.70 -4.66
CA ARG A 342 9.63 -15.58 -4.08
C ARG A 342 10.34 -15.94 -2.79
N LEU A 343 9.70 -16.68 -1.89
CA LEU A 343 10.23 -17.00 -0.56
C LEU A 343 11.15 -18.22 -0.58
N CYS A 344 10.96 -19.12 -1.54
CA CYS A 344 11.80 -20.31 -1.74
C CYS A 344 12.75 -20.19 -2.94
N MET A 345 12.95 -18.98 -3.50
CA MET A 345 13.76 -18.78 -4.73
C MET A 345 15.21 -19.24 -4.61
N TYR A 346 15.75 -19.25 -3.39
CA TYR A 346 17.11 -19.73 -3.06
C TYR A 346 17.14 -21.14 -2.44
N GLY A 347 15.99 -21.80 -2.37
CA GLY A 347 15.89 -23.18 -1.88
C GLY A 347 16.47 -24.20 -2.87
N SER A 348 16.61 -25.44 -2.41
CA SER A 348 17.05 -26.55 -3.25
C SER A 348 16.12 -26.74 -4.45
N LYS A 349 16.66 -26.62 -5.66
CA LYS A 349 15.91 -26.85 -6.89
C LYS A 349 15.71 -28.36 -7.12
N ALA A 350 14.61 -28.73 -7.75
CA ALA A 350 14.38 -30.11 -8.17
C ALA A 350 15.54 -30.55 -9.10
N ILE A 351 16.31 -31.54 -8.65
CA ILE A 351 17.44 -32.10 -9.40
C ILE A 351 16.94 -33.11 -10.43
N ILE A 352 15.77 -33.70 -10.17
CA ILE A 352 15.14 -34.69 -11.05
C ILE A 352 14.11 -33.96 -11.92
N PRO A 353 14.24 -33.99 -13.27
CA PRO A 353 13.22 -33.45 -14.15
C PRO A 353 11.91 -34.22 -13.99
N CYS A 354 10.91 -33.59 -13.37
CA CYS A 354 9.55 -34.13 -13.32
C CYS A 354 8.79 -33.76 -14.60
N SER A 355 9.27 -34.21 -15.76
CA SER A 355 8.49 -34.15 -16.99
C SER A 355 7.67 -35.44 -17.12
N PRO A 356 6.34 -35.36 -17.30
CA PRO A 356 5.55 -36.51 -17.71
C PRO A 356 6.18 -37.12 -18.98
N PRO A 357 6.32 -38.46 -19.11
CA PRO A 357 7.03 -39.10 -20.22
C PRO A 357 6.48 -38.86 -21.64
N ARG A 358 5.53 -37.96 -21.87
CA ARG A 358 5.02 -37.63 -23.21
C ARG A 358 4.60 -36.17 -23.31
N LEU A 359 5.50 -35.36 -23.85
CA LEU A 359 5.22 -34.20 -24.73
C LEU A 359 6.48 -33.93 -25.57
N SER A 360 7.04 -34.99 -26.15
CA SER A 360 8.11 -34.91 -27.15
C SER A 360 7.50 -34.74 -28.55
N SER A 361 6.93 -33.57 -28.85
CA SER A 361 6.75 -33.11 -30.24
C SER A 361 6.19 -31.69 -30.32
N SER A 362 7.01 -30.69 -29.97
CA SER A 362 7.03 -29.41 -30.69
C SER A 362 8.20 -28.59 -30.16
N GLN A 363 9.17 -28.38 -31.05
CA GLN A 363 10.35 -27.57 -30.85
C GLN A 363 9.93 -26.15 -30.47
N TYR A 364 10.12 -25.78 -29.20
CA TYR A 364 10.30 -24.37 -28.82
C TYR A 364 11.75 -24.23 -28.38
N THR A 365 12.63 -24.01 -29.35
CA THR A 365 13.93 -23.41 -29.09
C THR A 365 13.69 -22.00 -28.58
N VAL A 366 13.75 -21.83 -27.25
CA VAL A 366 13.90 -20.51 -26.64
C VAL A 366 15.29 -20.03 -27.05
N LYS A 367 15.35 -19.15 -28.06
CA LYS A 367 16.55 -18.36 -28.30
C LYS A 367 16.70 -17.44 -27.09
N SER A 368 17.81 -17.58 -26.36
CA SER A 368 18.29 -16.54 -25.46
C SER A 368 18.46 -15.27 -26.28
N GLY A 369 17.52 -14.34 -26.13
CA GLY A 369 17.64 -13.02 -26.73
C GLY A 369 18.79 -12.29 -26.05
N ASP A 370 19.77 -11.86 -26.83
CA ASP A 370 20.71 -10.82 -26.40
C ASP A 370 19.89 -9.62 -25.94
N GLU A 371 20.03 -9.23 -24.66
CA GLU A 371 19.50 -7.96 -24.15
C GLU A 371 20.16 -6.82 -24.94
N GLN A 372 19.46 -6.29 -25.94
CA GLN A 372 19.88 -5.05 -26.56
C GLN A 372 19.65 -3.89 -25.58
N PRO A 373 20.62 -2.96 -25.45
CA PRO A 373 20.43 -1.78 -24.63
C PRO A 373 19.24 -0.98 -25.16
N VAL A 374 18.21 -0.83 -24.33
CA VAL A 374 17.08 0.06 -24.59
C VAL A 374 17.63 1.48 -24.69
N GLU A 375 17.41 2.15 -25.83
CA GLU A 375 17.81 3.53 -26.03
C GLU A 375 17.18 4.46 -24.98
N LEU A 376 17.91 5.51 -24.58
CA LEU A 376 17.42 6.56 -23.69
C LEU A 376 16.20 7.27 -24.32
N HIS A 377 15.00 6.76 -24.06
CA HIS A 377 13.78 7.56 -24.22
C HIS A 377 13.70 8.51 -23.03
N THR A 378 14.10 9.76 -23.24
CA THR A 378 14.03 10.81 -22.23
C THR A 378 12.61 10.91 -21.67
N ALA A 379 12.53 10.76 -20.35
CA ALA A 379 11.35 10.72 -19.50
C ALA A 379 10.44 11.97 -19.56
N LYS A 380 9.71 12.19 -20.66
CA LYS A 380 8.78 13.32 -20.77
C LYS A 380 7.32 12.98 -20.91
N ASP A 381 6.91 11.79 -21.34
CA ASP A 381 5.51 11.56 -21.71
C ASP A 381 4.69 10.73 -20.71
N VAL A 382 5.22 9.63 -20.14
CA VAL A 382 4.41 8.73 -19.31
C VAL A 382 4.34 9.20 -17.85
N SER A 383 5.49 9.52 -17.24
CA SER A 383 5.55 10.14 -15.91
C SER A 383 4.83 11.49 -15.85
N ALA A 384 4.94 12.29 -16.91
CA ALA A 384 4.21 13.55 -17.00
C ALA A 384 2.71 13.34 -17.13
N ARG A 385 2.21 12.28 -17.80
CA ARG A 385 0.76 12.00 -17.88
C ARG A 385 0.17 11.49 -16.57
N ALA A 386 0.86 10.59 -15.88
CA ALA A 386 0.42 10.10 -14.57
C ALA A 386 0.50 11.19 -13.49
N LEU A 387 1.60 11.95 -13.47
CA LEU A 387 1.76 13.12 -12.60
C LEU A 387 0.76 14.22 -12.97
N LYS A 388 0.56 14.51 -14.26
CA LYS A 388 -0.42 15.48 -14.72
C LYS A 388 -1.84 15.05 -14.38
N ARG A 389 -2.20 13.78 -14.51
CA ARG A 389 -3.52 13.28 -14.10
C ARG A 389 -3.71 13.42 -12.60
N ALA A 390 -2.71 13.06 -11.79
CA ALA A 390 -2.75 13.27 -10.35
C ALA A 390 -2.80 14.77 -9.97
N MET A 391 -2.09 15.63 -10.71
CA MET A 391 -2.13 17.09 -10.54
C MET A 391 -3.45 17.70 -11.02
N ASP A 392 -4.04 17.18 -12.09
CA ASP A 392 -5.33 17.59 -12.64
C ASP A 392 -6.43 17.19 -11.67
N ASP A 393 -6.37 16.00 -11.08
CA ASP A 393 -7.24 15.59 -9.99
C ASP A 393 -7.08 16.55 -8.80
N VAL A 394 -5.85 16.85 -8.37
CA VAL A 394 -5.58 17.83 -7.29
C VAL A 394 -6.11 19.23 -7.63
N GLU A 395 -6.03 19.68 -8.89
CA GLU A 395 -6.53 20.98 -9.31
C GLU A 395 -8.06 21.00 -9.40
N ILE A 396 -8.71 19.91 -9.85
CA ILE A 396 -10.16 19.73 -9.76
C ILE A 396 -10.61 19.83 -8.30
N TRP A 397 -9.89 19.16 -7.38
CA TRP A 397 -10.16 19.23 -5.95
C TRP A 397 -9.90 20.63 -5.38
N ARG A 398 -8.86 21.33 -5.83
CA ARG A 398 -8.56 22.70 -5.42
C ARG A 398 -9.64 23.68 -5.87
N VAL A 399 -10.11 23.58 -7.11
CA VAL A 399 -11.20 24.39 -7.65
C VAL A 399 -12.48 24.13 -6.87
N THR A 400 -12.78 22.86 -6.57
CA THR A 400 -13.93 22.46 -5.74
C THR A 400 -13.82 23.02 -4.32
N ALA A 401 -12.64 22.94 -3.70
CA ALA A 401 -12.39 23.49 -2.37
C ALA A 401 -12.47 25.03 -2.35
N ILE A 402 -12.00 25.71 -3.39
CA ILE A 402 -12.13 27.18 -3.52
C ILE A 402 -13.59 27.58 -3.73
N ALA A 403 -14.36 26.83 -4.52
CA ALA A 403 -15.79 27.07 -4.71
C ALA A 403 -16.54 26.91 -3.39
N ALA A 404 -16.28 25.83 -2.64
CA ALA A 404 -16.83 25.63 -1.30
C ALA A 404 -16.42 26.74 -0.31
N LEU A 405 -15.18 27.24 -0.38
CA LEU A 405 -14.73 28.36 0.45
C LEU A 405 -15.47 29.67 0.13
N LYS A 406 -15.75 29.93 -1.15
CA LYS A 406 -16.54 31.10 -1.58
C LYS A 406 -17.99 30.98 -1.12
N GLU A 407 -18.58 29.79 -1.23
CA GLU A 407 -19.94 29.52 -0.73
C GLU A 407 -20.03 29.71 0.79
N VAL A 408 -19.00 29.31 1.54
CA VAL A 408 -18.89 29.59 2.98
C VAL A 408 -18.73 31.09 3.28
N GLU A 409 -18.03 31.86 2.45
CA GLU A 409 -17.94 33.32 2.59
C GLU A 409 -19.25 34.04 2.26
N GLU A 410 -20.00 33.55 1.26
CA GLU A 410 -21.34 34.03 0.93
C GLU A 410 -22.32 33.75 2.09
N LEU A 411 -22.29 32.53 2.63
CA LEU A 411 -23.12 32.14 3.78
C LEU A 411 -22.82 32.99 5.03
N LYS A 412 -21.54 33.32 5.28
CA LYS A 412 -21.14 34.25 6.36
C LYS A 412 -21.61 35.69 6.16
N LYS A 413 -21.89 36.10 4.92
CA LYS A 413 -22.44 37.43 4.61
C LYS A 413 -23.96 37.44 4.70
N SER A 414 -24.62 36.28 4.56
CA SER A 414 -26.08 36.16 4.60
C SER A 414 -26.68 35.89 5.99
N GLY A 415 -25.87 35.71 7.04
CA GLY A 415 -26.37 35.57 8.42
C GLY A 415 -25.44 34.80 9.33
#